data_AF-A0A7J9GL29-F1
#
_entry.id   AF-A0A7J9GL29-F1
#
_cell.length_a   1.000
_cell.length_b   1.000
_cell.length_c   1.000
_cell.angle_alpha   90.00
_cell.angle_beta   90.00
_cell.angle_gamma   90.00
#
_symmetry.space_group_name_H-M   'P 1'
#
loop_
_entity.id
_entity.type
_entity.pdbx_description
1 polymer ?
#
loop_
_entity_poly.entity_id
_entity_poly.type
_entity_poly.pdbx_seq_one_letter_code
_entity_poly.pdbx_strand_id
1 'polypeptide(L)' 'MLMYLSDDVEGGETYFPRAGTGDCSCGGKVVKGMSIKPIKGDAVLFWSMGLDGQSDPNSLHGGCAVLS' A
#
# COMPACT_ATOMS: atom_id res chain seq x y z
N MET A 1 5.46 9.94 -1.34
CA MET A 1 4.09 10.21 -1.81
C MET A 1 3.83 9.38 -3.05
N LEU A 2 2.73 8.64 -3.07
CA LEU A 2 2.23 7.90 -4.23
C LEU A 2 0.87 8.46 -4.60
N MET A 3 0.62 8.70 -5.89
CA MET A 3 -0.64 9.23 -6.40
C MET A 3 -1.31 8.18 -7.30
N TYR A 4 -2.61 7.99 -7.14
CA TYR A 4 -3.39 7.09 -7.98
C TYR A 4 -4.02 7.87 -9.13
N LEU A 5 -3.66 7.50 -10.36
CA LEU A 5 -4.01 8.26 -11.57
C LEU A 5 -5.24 7.69 -12.31
N SER A 6 -5.68 6.50 -11.94
CA SER A 6 -6.73 5.74 -12.63
C SER A 6 -7.72 5.13 -11.63
N ASP A 7 -8.95 4.96 -12.07
CA ASP A 7 -10.08 4.33 -11.40
C ASP A 7 -10.43 2.97 -12.06
N ASP A 8 -11.42 2.26 -11.50
CA ASP A 8 -11.99 1.01 -12.03
C ASP A 8 -11.02 -0.17 -12.19
N VAL A 9 -10.01 -0.27 -11.31
CA VAL A 9 -9.12 -1.44 -11.25
C VAL A 9 -9.54 -2.44 -10.18
N GLU A 10 -9.41 -3.73 -10.50
CA GLU A 10 -9.49 -4.82 -9.52
C GLU A 10 -8.08 -5.23 -9.10
N GLY A 11 -7.81 -5.30 -7.80
CA GLY A 11 -6.45 -5.45 -7.28
C GLY A 11 -5.67 -4.13 -7.33
N GLY A 12 -4.36 -4.21 -7.59
CA GLY A 12 -3.50 -3.02 -7.72
C GLY A 12 -3.30 -2.21 -6.42
N GLU A 13 -3.60 -2.81 -5.26
CA GLU A 13 -3.46 -2.15 -3.97
C GLU A 13 -2.00 -1.79 -3.66
N THR A 14 -1.78 -0.65 -3.00
CA THR A 14 -0.48 -0.39 -2.35
C THR A 14 -0.46 -1.16 -1.04
N TYR A 15 0.45 -2.12 -0.92
CA TYR A 15 0.53 -3.04 0.21
C TYR A 15 1.74 -2.77 1.09
N PHE A 16 1.51 -2.68 2.39
CA PHE A 16 2.51 -2.53 3.44
C PHE A 16 2.52 -3.79 4.33
N PRO A 17 3.40 -4.77 4.07
CA PRO A 17 3.43 -6.06 4.80
C PRO A 17 3.75 -5.95 6.30
N ARG A 18 4.42 -4.87 6.70
CA ARG A 18 4.89 -4.66 8.07
C ARG A 18 4.09 -3.61 8.83
N ALA A 19 3.18 -2.91 8.15
CA ALA A 19 2.30 -1.92 8.76
C ALA A 19 0.91 -2.53 8.99
N GLY A 20 0.24 -2.11 10.07
CA GLY A 20 -1.08 -2.62 10.44
C GLY A 20 -1.05 -3.99 11.12
N THR A 21 -2.11 -4.29 11.87
CA THR A 21 -2.28 -5.55 12.61
C THR A 21 -3.39 -6.43 12.05
N GLY A 22 -4.06 -5.98 11.00
CA GLY A 22 -5.21 -6.66 10.40
C GLY A 22 -4.86 -7.50 9.17
N ASP A 23 -5.91 -8.14 8.65
CA ASP A 23 -5.91 -8.77 7.33
C ASP A 23 -6.46 -7.77 6.30
N CYS A 24 -5.91 -7.79 5.09
CA CYS A 24 -6.30 -6.93 3.99
C CYS A 24 -6.32 -7.69 2.66
N SER A 25 -7.00 -7.17 1.66
CA SER A 25 -6.99 -7.73 0.30
C SER A 25 -5.84 -7.13 -0.51
N CYS A 26 -5.10 -7.99 -1.21
CA CYS A 26 -4.02 -7.63 -2.12
C CYS A 26 -4.09 -8.55 -3.34
N GLY A 27 -4.45 -8.01 -4.50
CA GLY A 27 -4.53 -8.76 -5.76
C GLY A 27 -5.42 -10.01 -5.64
N GLY A 28 -6.59 -9.86 -4.99
CA GLY A 28 -7.56 -10.95 -4.80
C GLY A 28 -7.19 -11.98 -3.72
N LYS A 29 -6.12 -11.76 -2.96
CA LYS A 29 -5.70 -12.64 -1.85
C LYS A 29 -5.79 -11.91 -0.52
N VAL A 30 -6.19 -12.62 0.52
CA VAL A 30 -6.15 -12.12 1.90
C VAL A 30 -4.72 -12.25 2.43
N VAL A 31 -4.12 -11.13 2.80
CA VAL A 31 -2.75 -11.04 3.32
C VAL A 31 -2.73 -10.24 4.63
N LYS A 32 -1.75 -10.51 5.49
CA LYS A 32 -1.53 -9.74 6.71
C LYS A 32 -0.85 -8.41 6.41
N GLY A 33 -1.26 -7.38 7.13
CA GLY A 33 -0.69 -6.04 7.05
C GLY A 33 -1.74 -5.00 6.69
N MET A 34 -1.34 -3.99 5.93
CA MET A 34 -2.21 -2.90 5.50
C MET A 34 -2.15 -2.79 3.98
N SER A 35 -3.30 -2.69 3.32
CA SER A 35 -3.37 -2.36 1.90
C SER A 35 -4.27 -1.16 1.67
N ILE A 36 -3.93 -0.37 0.67
CA ILE A 36 -4.68 0.81 0.25
C ILE A 36 -5.18 0.55 -1.16
N LYS A 37 -6.51 0.57 -1.33
CA LYS A 37 -7.13 0.45 -2.65
C LYS A 37 -6.82 1.71 -3.48
N PRO A 38 -6.39 1.58 -4.75
CA PRO A 38 -6.19 2.72 -5.61
C PRO A 38 -7.53 3.37 -5.95
N ILE A 39 -7.65 4.67 -5.72
CA ILE A 39 -8.80 5.50 -6.09
C ILE A 39 -8.26 6.73 -6.80
N LYS A 40 -8.73 6.99 -8.02
CA LYS A 40 -8.25 8.10 -8.83
C LYS A 40 -8.33 9.43 -8.09
N GLY A 41 -7.20 10.14 -8.06
CA GLY A 41 -7.06 11.43 -7.37
C GLY A 41 -6.57 11.32 -5.93
N ASP A 42 -6.68 10.14 -5.30
CA ASP A 42 -6.14 9.94 -3.96
C ASP A 42 -4.60 9.83 -3.97
N ALA A 43 -4.00 10.18 -2.83
CA ALA A 43 -2.57 10.05 -2.61
C ALA A 43 -2.28 9.43 -1.25
N VAL A 44 -1.26 8.57 -1.21
CA VAL A 44 -0.72 8.01 0.04
C VAL A 44 0.61 8.70 0.36
N LEU A 45 0.68 9.26 1.56
CA LEU A 45 1.91 9.79 2.13
C LEU A 45 2.41 8.86 3.23
N PHE A 46 3.68 8.48 3.14
CA PHE A 46 4.40 7.70 4.13
C PHE A 46 5.87 8.12 4.13
N TRP A 47 6.57 7.80 5.20
CA TRP A 47 7.98 8.14 5.40
C TRP A 47 8.82 6.87 5.38
N SER A 48 9.91 6.87 4.62
CA SER A 48 10.85 5.74 4.59
C SER A 48 11.83 5.74 5.76
N MET A 49 11.88 6.83 6.51
CA MET A 49 12.85 7.07 7.57
C MET A 49 12.18 7.74 8.78
N GLY A 50 12.68 7.42 9.98
CA GLY A 50 12.34 8.11 11.21
C GLY A 50 12.97 9.50 11.30
N LEU A 51 12.59 10.26 12.34
CA LEU A 51 13.17 11.58 12.62
C LEU A 51 14.66 11.53 13.01
N ASP A 52 15.13 10.35 13.39
CA ASP A 52 16.53 10.02 13.69
C ASP A 52 17.35 9.67 12.44
N GLY A 53 16.72 9.65 11.26
CA GLY A 53 17.36 9.28 10.00
C GLY A 53 17.60 7.77 9.85
N GLN A 54 17.02 6.92 10.70
CA GLN A 54 17.07 5.47 10.49
C GLN A 54 15.94 5.02 9.56
N SER A 55 16.18 3.96 8.79
CA SER A 55 15.14 3.37 7.93
C SER A 55 13.97 2.88 8.78
N ASP A 56 12.75 3.28 8.44
CA ASP A 56 11.54 2.75 9.08
C ASP A 56 11.18 1.40 8.45
N PRO A 57 11.28 0.28 9.17
CA PRO A 57 10.98 -1.03 8.60
C PRO A 57 9.49 -1.22 8.27
N ASN A 58 8.60 -0.42 8.87
CA ASN A 58 7.17 -0.46 8.58
C ASN A 58 6.80 0.23 7.26
N SER A 59 7.75 1.00 6.69
CA SER A 59 7.58 1.68 5.40
C SER A 59 7.77 0.77 4.18
N LEU A 60 8.15 -0.50 4.39
CA LEU A 60 8.24 -1.49 3.32
C LEU A 60 6.88 -1.57 2.62
N HIS A 61 6.86 -1.32 1.31
CA HIS A 61 5.65 -1.29 0.50
C HIS A 61 5.88 -1.91 -0.88
N GLY A 62 4.80 -2.33 -1.52
CA GLY A 62 4.80 -2.82 -2.89
C GLY A 62 3.43 -2.66 -3.54
N GLY A 63 3.36 -2.86 -4.85
CA GLY A 63 2.09 -2.93 -5.58
C GLY A 63 1.61 -4.37 -5.70
N CYS A 64 0.35 -4.61 -5.38
CA CYS A 64 -0.32 -5.88 -5.64
C CYS A 64 -0.58 -6.08 -7.14
N ALA A 65 -0.83 -7.31 -7.55
CA ALA A 65 -1.20 -7.60 -8.93
C ALA A 65 -2.52 -6.89 -9.29
N VAL A 66 -2.56 -6.29 -10.48
CA VAL A 66 -3.79 -5.81 -11.11
C VAL A 66 -4.46 -6.99 -11.81
N LEU A 67 -5.74 -7.19 -11.55
CA LEU A 67 -6.54 -8.30 -12.06
C LEU A 67 -7.42 -7.87 -13.23
N SER A 68 -7.94 -6.63 -13.20
CA SER A 68 -8.62 -5.97 -14.30
C SER A 68 -8.43 -4.47 -14.28
#